data_AF-A0A0F9IH01-F1
#
_entry.id   AF-A0A0F9IH01-F1
#
_cell.length_a   1.000
_cell.length_b   1.000
_cell.length_c   1.000
_cell.angle_alpha   90.00
_cell.angle_beta   90.00
_cell.angle_gamma   90.00
#
_symmetry.space_group_name_H-M   'P 1'
#
loop_
_entity.id
_entity.type
_entity.pdbx_description
1 polymer ?
#
loop_
_entity_poly.entity_id
_entity_poly.type
_entity_poly.pdbx_seq_one_letter_code
_entity_poly.pdbx_strand_id
1 'polypeptide(L)'
;MGNLEASDTNQQNFIIRIANRVAGSIAEAMPGIADAAYGAAVTLFPKIRQEAWDRFTNELVSKGLVDQDTADRIKPLSGYPFPWGNILPMLAILQTKMTDLKSVMEIYSLDRQYDAMAQTTPHPAPVDALVAAMIIDPGRATENRAQLKKHGFSDLQIDNIILAHYRTVDEGTLRTQFLRGIITESRLYERMRELGYTDERTGEIVQTWVMLPGPGDLFMMVAKEAFEPDIYTTLGLDQEFPSDQVKWLKQQGISQAWAEKYWIAHWDQPSILQGFEMLHRGVIDNSTLD
;
A
#
# COMPACT_ATOMS: atom_id res chain seq x y z
N MET A 1 57.15 -9.53 42.80
CA MET A 1 57.66 -8.25 42.23
C MET A 1 57.32 -8.07 40.74
N GLY A 2 57.21 -9.12 39.91
CA GLY A 2 56.93 -8.97 38.46
C GLY A 2 55.53 -8.53 38.01
N ASN A 3 54.47 -8.65 38.82
CA ASN A 3 53.12 -8.24 38.40
C ASN A 3 52.85 -6.73 38.53
N LEU A 4 53.62 -6.01 39.36
CA LEU A 4 53.49 -4.56 39.52
C LEU A 4 54.20 -3.82 38.36
N GLU A 5 55.39 -4.29 37.96
CA GLU A 5 56.12 -3.74 36.80
C GLU A 5 55.36 -3.93 35.48
N ALA A 6 54.68 -5.06 35.30
CA ALA A 6 53.88 -5.32 34.09
C ALA A 6 52.62 -4.43 34.02
N SER A 7 52.00 -4.12 35.17
CA SER A 7 50.89 -3.17 35.28
C SER A 7 51.34 -1.74 34.96
N ASP A 8 52.46 -1.30 35.55
CA ASP A 8 53.03 0.03 35.32
C ASP A 8 53.47 0.22 33.86
N THR A 9 54.04 -0.81 33.23
CA THR A 9 54.47 -0.76 31.83
C THR A 9 53.26 -0.70 30.89
N ASN A 10 52.19 -1.44 31.18
CA ASN A 10 50.94 -1.38 30.41
C ASN A 10 50.22 -0.04 30.58
N GLN A 11 50.29 0.55 31.77
CA GLN A 11 49.75 1.86 32.09
C GLN A 11 50.51 2.97 31.35
N GLN A 12 51.84 2.93 31.32
CA GLN A 12 52.66 3.84 30.51
C GLN A 12 52.34 3.71 29.01
N ASN A 13 52.20 2.48 28.50
CA ASN A 13 51.88 2.22 27.11
C ASN A 13 50.45 2.65 26.70
N PHE A 14 49.50 2.70 27.62
CA PHE A 14 48.15 3.22 27.37
C PHE A 14 48.13 4.74 27.32
N ILE A 15 48.80 5.41 28.26
CA ILE A 15 48.87 6.87 28.31
C ILE A 15 49.64 7.44 27.11
N ILE A 16 50.74 6.79 26.71
CA ILE A 16 51.49 7.16 25.49
C ILE A 16 50.60 7.03 24.24
N ARG A 17 49.74 6.01 24.18
CA ARG A 17 48.79 5.85 23.07
C ARG A 17 47.73 6.94 23.03
N ILE A 18 47.20 7.36 24.18
CA ILE A 18 46.26 8.49 24.27
C ILE A 18 46.95 9.78 23.87
N ALA A 19 48.13 10.06 24.42
CA ALA A 19 48.91 11.27 24.10
C ALA A 19 49.21 11.37 22.60
N ASN A 20 49.61 10.26 21.96
CA ASN A 20 49.88 10.22 20.52
C ASN A 20 48.61 10.39 19.67
N ARG A 21 47.48 9.83 20.09
CA ARG A 21 46.20 9.96 19.36
C ARG A 21 45.64 11.38 19.44
N VAL A 22 45.79 12.01 20.61
CA VAL A 22 45.41 13.40 20.84
C VAL A 22 46.34 14.36 20.08
N ALA A 23 47.66 14.16 20.14
CA ALA A 23 48.63 14.96 19.39
C ALA A 23 48.42 14.86 17.87
N GLY A 24 48.17 13.65 17.36
CA GLY A 24 47.83 13.43 15.95
C GLY A 24 46.55 14.15 15.52
N SER A 25 45.49 14.09 16.34
CA SER A 25 44.22 14.76 16.03
C SER A 25 44.32 16.30 16.00
N ILE A 26 45.23 16.89 16.80
CA ILE A 26 45.45 18.34 16.85
C ILE A 26 46.27 18.81 15.65
N ALA A 27 47.30 18.04 15.28
CA ALA A 27 48.13 18.33 14.11
C ALA A 27 47.32 18.24 12.81
N GLU A 28 46.35 17.32 12.72
CA GLU A 28 45.46 17.17 11.56
C GLU A 28 44.36 18.24 11.50
N ALA A 29 43.81 18.68 12.64
CA ALA A 29 42.70 19.62 12.65
C ALA A 29 43.13 21.08 12.36
N MET A 30 44.31 21.52 12.82
CA MET A 30 44.72 22.93 12.72
C MET A 30 46.26 23.11 12.64
N PRO A 31 46.87 22.96 11.44
CA PRO A 31 48.32 22.85 11.28
C PRO A 31 49.14 24.12 11.59
N GLY A 32 48.51 25.31 11.64
CA GLY A 32 49.18 26.58 11.98
C GLY A 32 49.06 27.01 13.44
N ILE A 33 48.35 26.24 14.28
CA ILE A 33 48.03 26.61 15.66
C ILE A 33 48.99 25.97 16.67
N ALA A 34 49.78 24.96 16.29
CA ALA A 34 50.66 24.26 17.23
C ALA A 34 51.65 25.20 17.96
N ASP A 35 52.36 26.06 17.23
CA ASP A 35 53.34 26.99 17.81
C ASP A 35 52.69 28.23 18.46
N ALA A 36 51.60 28.73 17.87
CA ALA A 36 50.85 29.88 18.40
C ALA A 36 50.04 29.52 19.66
N ALA A 37 49.44 28.33 19.71
CA ALA A 37 48.77 27.80 20.90
C ALA A 37 49.77 27.39 21.97
N TYR A 38 50.98 26.94 21.62
CA TYR A 38 52.03 26.68 22.60
C TYR A 38 52.46 27.97 23.32
N GLY A 39 52.75 29.04 22.57
CA GLY A 39 53.09 30.35 23.14
C GLY A 39 51.94 30.99 23.92
N ALA A 40 50.72 30.94 23.39
CA ALA A 40 49.53 31.52 24.00
C ALA A 40 49.01 30.72 25.21
N ALA A 41 49.06 29.39 25.19
CA ALA A 41 48.61 28.56 26.32
C ALA A 41 49.52 28.70 27.54
N VAL A 42 50.83 28.91 27.34
CA VAL A 42 51.81 29.13 28.41
C VAL A 42 51.65 30.51 29.06
N THR A 43 51.21 31.52 28.31
CA THR A 43 50.99 32.89 28.81
C THR A 43 49.60 33.13 29.37
N LEU A 44 48.56 32.49 28.82
CA LEU A 44 47.17 32.71 29.26
C LEU A 44 46.78 31.87 30.48
N PHE A 45 47.50 30.77 30.78
CA PHE A 45 47.07 29.84 31.83
C PHE A 45 48.26 29.39 32.70
N PRO A 46 48.41 29.93 33.93
CA PRO A 46 49.39 29.42 34.88
C PRO A 46 49.08 27.95 35.24
N LYS A 47 50.13 27.19 35.59
CA LYS A 47 50.11 25.76 35.92
C LYS A 47 48.79 25.35 36.61
N ILE A 48 48.04 24.43 36.01
CA ILE A 48 46.82 23.91 36.63
C ILE A 48 47.24 23.28 37.95
N ARG A 49 46.80 23.87 39.06
CA ARG A 49 47.09 23.33 40.39
C ARG A 49 46.45 21.95 40.50
N GLN A 50 47.21 20.98 40.97
CA GLN A 50 46.76 19.59 41.12
C GLN A 50 45.43 19.51 41.91
N GLU A 51 45.27 20.34 42.94
CA GLU A 51 44.02 20.48 43.71
C GLU A 51 42.80 20.94 42.89
N ALA A 52 42.99 21.72 41.83
CA ALA A 52 41.92 22.15 40.94
C ALA A 52 41.53 21.04 39.95
N TRP A 53 42.52 20.28 39.48
CA TRP A 53 42.31 19.11 38.63
C TRP A 53 41.63 17.96 39.38
N ASP A 54 42.09 17.67 40.60
CA ASP A 54 41.48 16.65 41.46
C ASP A 54 40.05 17.01 41.82
N ARG A 55 39.75 18.30 42.06
CA ARG A 55 38.37 18.76 42.26
C ARG A 55 37.49 18.54 41.02
N PHE A 56 37.98 18.90 39.84
CA PHE A 56 37.24 18.70 38.60
C PHE A 56 36.96 17.22 38.33
N THR A 57 37.97 16.35 38.45
CA THR A 57 37.82 14.91 38.23
C THR A 57 36.86 14.27 39.23
N ASN A 58 36.91 14.67 40.51
CA ASN A 58 35.93 14.23 41.52
C ASN A 58 34.51 14.77 41.25
N GLU A 59 34.39 15.99 40.70
CA GLU A 59 33.09 16.56 40.30
C GLU A 59 32.46 15.73 39.16
N LEU A 60 33.26 15.24 38.21
CA LEU A 60 32.77 14.36 37.15
C LEU A 60 32.19 13.04 37.71
N VAL A 61 32.82 12.47 38.74
CA VAL A 61 32.28 11.28 39.44
C VAL A 61 30.98 11.62 40.15
N SER A 62 30.93 12.74 40.87
CA SER A 62 29.72 13.16 41.60
C SER A 62 28.51 13.39 40.69
N LYS A 63 28.77 13.79 39.44
CA LYS A 63 27.75 13.97 38.40
C LYS A 63 27.43 12.69 37.64
N GLY A 64 28.07 11.56 37.98
CA GLY A 64 27.89 10.27 37.32
C GLY A 64 28.41 10.20 35.88
N LEU A 65 29.28 11.14 35.47
CA LEU A 65 29.80 11.22 34.10
C LEU A 65 30.97 10.27 33.87
N VAL A 66 31.70 9.91 34.93
CA VAL A 66 32.78 8.91 34.92
C VAL A 66 32.74 8.10 36.21
N ASP A 67 33.22 6.86 36.19
CA ASP A 67 33.37 6.07 37.41
C ASP A 67 34.63 6.48 38.21
N GLN A 68 34.69 6.06 39.48
CA GLN A 68 35.79 6.41 40.38
C GLN A 68 37.14 5.88 39.87
N ASP A 69 37.17 4.69 39.25
CA ASP A 69 38.37 4.09 38.65
C ASP A 69 38.91 4.95 37.49
N THR A 70 38.03 5.44 36.62
CA THR A 70 38.42 6.35 35.54
C THR A 70 38.92 7.68 36.09
N ALA A 71 38.27 8.25 37.11
CA ALA A 71 38.72 9.48 37.75
C ALA A 71 40.11 9.32 38.38
N ASP A 72 40.37 8.20 39.06
CA ASP A 72 41.66 7.92 39.67
C ASP A 72 42.78 7.69 38.64
N ARG A 73 42.44 7.21 37.44
CA ARG A 73 43.37 7.07 36.31
C ARG A 73 43.73 8.39 35.63
N ILE A 74 42.87 9.40 35.70
CA ILE A 74 43.10 10.70 35.05
C ILE A 74 43.71 11.75 35.98
N LYS A 75 43.57 11.61 37.32
CA LYS A 75 44.22 12.49 38.31
C LYS A 75 45.74 12.67 38.11
N PRO A 76 46.53 11.63 37.78
CA PRO A 76 47.96 11.78 37.52
C PRO A 76 48.32 12.62 36.29
N LEU A 77 47.36 12.92 35.39
CA LEU A 77 47.62 13.66 34.16
C LEU A 77 48.16 15.08 34.40
N SER A 78 47.80 15.74 35.51
CA SER A 78 48.35 17.05 35.87
C SER A 78 49.79 16.99 36.39
N GLY A 79 50.31 15.79 36.69
CA GLY A 79 51.66 15.54 37.20
C GLY A 79 52.73 15.36 36.11
N TYR A 80 52.35 15.35 34.83
CA TYR A 80 53.30 15.17 33.73
C TYR A 80 54.25 16.37 33.56
N PRO A 81 55.49 16.13 33.09
CA PRO A 81 56.43 17.20 32.81
C PRO A 81 55.86 18.20 31.80
N PHE A 82 56.27 19.45 31.94
CA PHE A 82 55.87 20.54 31.05
C PHE A 82 56.19 20.18 29.59
N PRO A 83 55.29 20.44 28.61
CA PRO A 83 54.00 21.16 28.73
C PRO A 83 52.76 20.26 28.98
N TRP A 84 52.92 18.95 28.97
CA TRP A 84 51.82 17.98 28.93
C TRP A 84 50.94 17.96 30.18
N GLY A 85 51.52 18.26 31.35
CA GLY A 85 50.78 18.39 32.61
C GLY A 85 49.73 19.51 32.63
N ASN A 86 49.79 20.46 31.69
CA ASN A 86 48.77 21.51 31.54
C ASN A 86 47.82 21.24 30.36
N ILE A 87 48.36 20.73 29.25
CA ILE A 87 47.60 20.54 28.00
C ILE A 87 46.58 19.41 28.15
N LEU A 88 46.95 18.27 28.72
CA LEU A 88 46.07 17.10 28.80
C LEU A 88 44.83 17.34 29.70
N PRO A 89 44.97 17.91 30.92
CA PRO A 89 43.82 18.30 31.73
C PRO A 89 42.90 19.32 31.02
N MET A 90 43.48 20.30 30.32
CA MET A 90 42.71 21.32 29.60
C MET A 90 41.88 20.72 28.47
N LEU A 91 42.45 19.81 27.68
CA LEU A 91 41.73 19.12 26.61
C LEU A 91 40.60 18.25 27.14
N ALA A 92 40.80 17.58 28.28
CA ALA A 92 39.75 16.82 28.95
C ALA A 92 38.59 17.73 29.39
N ILE A 93 38.90 18.87 30.05
CA ILE A 93 37.88 19.86 30.44
C ILE A 93 37.12 20.37 29.20
N LEU A 94 37.84 20.72 28.14
CA LEU A 94 37.25 21.23 26.91
C LEU A 94 36.34 20.19 26.25
N GLN A 95 36.76 18.93 26.16
CA GLN A 95 35.95 17.85 25.61
C GLN A 95 34.67 17.62 26.42
N THR A 96 34.76 17.59 27.76
CA THR A 96 33.56 17.45 28.60
C THR A 96 32.60 18.62 28.39
N LYS A 97 33.11 19.86 28.36
CA LYS A 97 32.28 21.04 28.12
C LYS A 97 31.68 21.09 26.72
N MET A 98 32.40 20.59 25.71
CA MET A 98 31.88 20.45 24.35
C MET A 98 30.74 19.43 24.29
N THR A 99 30.83 18.33 25.03
CA THR A 99 29.74 17.35 25.15
C THR A 99 28.52 17.94 25.85
N ASP A 100 28.70 18.65 26.97
CA ASP A 100 27.61 19.36 27.65
C ASP A 100 26.92 20.37 26.71
N LEU A 101 27.72 21.16 25.97
CA LEU A 101 27.23 22.12 24.98
C LEU A 101 26.46 21.42 23.87
N LYS A 102 26.95 20.28 23.37
CA LYS A 102 26.26 19.48 22.34
C LYS A 102 24.92 18.98 22.85
N SER A 103 24.84 18.46 24.07
CA SER A 103 23.59 18.01 24.68
C SER A 103 22.58 19.15 24.86
N VAL A 104 23.03 20.33 25.29
CA VAL A 104 22.16 21.53 25.37
C VAL A 104 21.68 21.97 23.98
N MET A 105 22.56 21.94 22.98
CA MET A 105 22.21 22.25 21.59
C MET A 105 21.24 21.23 20.99
N GLU A 106 21.36 19.95 21.33
CA GLU A 106 20.44 18.89 20.92
C GLU A 106 19.04 19.13 21.50
N ILE A 107 18.94 19.45 22.81
CA ILE A 107 17.66 19.81 23.46
C ILE A 107 17.03 21.03 22.78
N TYR A 108 17.81 22.09 22.57
CA TYR A 108 17.34 23.30 21.88
C TYR A 108 16.90 23.02 20.43
N SER A 109 17.62 22.13 19.74
CA SER A 109 17.27 21.71 18.38
C SER A 109 15.99 20.87 18.35
N LEU A 110 15.73 20.06 19.38
CA LEU A 110 14.52 19.26 19.52
C LEU A 110 13.29 20.16 19.67
N ASP A 111 13.36 21.17 20.54
CA ASP A 111 12.25 22.12 20.72
C ASP A 111 11.94 22.86 19.42
N ARG A 112 12.97 23.28 18.68
CA ARG A 112 12.77 23.87 17.33
C ARG A 112 12.20 22.88 16.32
N GLN A 113 12.57 21.60 16.40
CA GLN A 113 11.97 20.57 15.56
C GLN A 113 10.49 20.39 15.90
N TYR A 114 10.13 20.37 17.18
CA TYR A 114 8.74 20.30 17.62
C TYR A 114 7.93 21.54 17.22
N ASP A 115 8.48 22.75 17.36
CA ASP A 115 7.83 23.98 16.92
C ASP A 115 7.63 23.99 15.40
N ALA A 116 8.63 23.53 14.64
CA ALA A 116 8.52 23.39 13.19
C ALA A 116 7.47 22.35 12.78
N MET A 117 7.42 21.20 13.48
CA MET A 117 6.41 20.16 13.30
C MET A 117 5.01 20.61 13.73
N ALA A 118 4.89 21.50 14.73
CA ALA A 118 3.61 22.05 15.16
C ALA A 118 3.07 23.08 14.16
N GLN A 119 3.97 23.88 13.54
CA GLN A 119 3.61 24.88 12.53
C GLN A 119 3.33 24.26 11.15
N THR A 120 3.89 23.10 10.87
CA THR A 120 3.66 22.36 9.62
C THR A 120 2.85 21.13 9.95
N THR A 121 1.52 21.17 9.78
CA THR A 121 0.63 20.04 10.06
C THR A 121 1.20 18.74 9.49
N PRO A 122 1.79 17.85 10.33
CA PRO A 122 2.65 16.77 9.85
C PRO A 122 1.83 15.55 9.40
N HIS A 123 0.50 15.70 9.39
CA HIS A 123 -0.45 14.73 8.89
C HIS A 123 -0.97 15.24 7.54
N PRO A 124 -0.22 15.06 6.44
CA PRO A 124 -0.78 15.26 5.13
C PRO A 124 -2.01 14.37 4.97
N ALA A 125 -3.02 14.85 4.24
CA ALA A 125 -4.25 14.10 4.04
C ALA A 125 -3.93 12.69 3.49
N PRO A 126 -4.62 11.63 3.94
CA PRO A 126 -4.41 10.28 3.41
C PRO A 126 -4.53 10.26 1.89
N VAL A 127 -3.67 9.48 1.23
CA VAL A 127 -3.64 9.33 -0.24
C VAL A 127 -5.03 8.98 -0.78
N ASP A 128 -5.72 8.03 -0.15
CA ASP A 128 -7.05 7.59 -0.57
C ASP A 128 -8.08 8.72 -0.47
N ALA A 129 -7.97 9.59 0.54
CA ALA A 129 -8.87 10.74 0.70
C ALA A 129 -8.62 11.79 -0.39
N LEU A 130 -7.35 12.05 -0.72
CA LEU A 130 -6.97 12.97 -1.80
C LEU A 130 -7.49 12.47 -3.16
N VAL A 131 -7.37 11.17 -3.42
CA VAL A 131 -7.81 10.54 -4.68
C VAL A 131 -9.34 10.46 -4.75
N ALA A 132 -10.00 10.03 -3.68
CA ALA A 132 -11.47 10.01 -3.62
C ALA A 132 -12.06 11.41 -3.79
N ALA A 133 -11.49 12.43 -3.14
CA ALA A 133 -11.97 13.80 -3.26
C ALA A 133 -11.85 14.35 -4.68
N MET A 134 -10.78 14.03 -5.44
CA MET A 134 -10.65 14.49 -6.83
C MET A 134 -11.54 13.72 -7.80
N ILE A 135 -11.91 12.48 -7.49
CA ILE A 135 -12.89 11.71 -8.28
C ILE A 135 -14.31 12.26 -8.05
N ILE A 136 -14.65 12.62 -6.82
CA ILE A 136 -15.94 13.23 -6.46
C ILE A 136 -16.06 14.66 -7.03
N ASP A 137 -15.00 15.46 -6.92
CA ASP A 137 -14.94 16.84 -7.41
C ASP A 137 -13.69 17.04 -8.30
N PRO A 138 -13.84 16.94 -9.63
CA PRO A 138 -12.74 17.13 -10.58
C PRO A 138 -12.04 18.48 -10.49
N GLY A 139 -12.71 19.52 -9.93
CA GLY A 139 -12.10 20.84 -9.72
C GLY A 139 -10.92 20.81 -8.75
N ARG A 140 -10.84 19.79 -7.88
CA ARG A 140 -9.75 19.59 -6.90
C ARG A 140 -8.57 18.79 -7.44
N ALA A 141 -8.62 18.30 -8.69
CA ALA A 141 -7.59 17.44 -9.24
C ALA A 141 -6.20 18.09 -9.22
N THR A 142 -6.09 19.37 -9.59
CA THR A 142 -4.80 20.09 -9.61
C THR A 142 -4.18 20.19 -8.22
N GLU A 143 -4.96 20.59 -7.22
CA GLU A 143 -4.48 20.74 -5.84
C GLU A 143 -4.12 19.38 -5.24
N ASN A 144 -4.99 18.38 -5.37
CA ASN A 144 -4.77 17.06 -4.78
C ASN A 144 -3.60 16.33 -5.43
N ARG A 145 -3.38 16.48 -6.75
CA ARG A 145 -2.16 15.98 -7.41
C ARG A 145 -0.91 16.64 -6.85
N ALA A 146 -0.95 17.95 -6.58
CA ALA A 146 0.18 18.64 -5.96
C ALA A 146 0.46 18.13 -4.54
N GLN A 147 -0.58 17.79 -3.76
CA GLN A 147 -0.41 17.14 -2.46
C GLN A 147 0.19 15.74 -2.61
N LEU A 148 -0.31 14.91 -3.52
CA LEU A 148 0.24 13.57 -3.81
C LEU A 148 1.73 13.62 -4.22
N LYS A 149 2.17 14.66 -4.95
CA LYS A 149 3.60 14.86 -5.24
C LYS A 149 4.43 15.09 -3.97
N LYS A 150 3.88 15.76 -2.94
CA LYS A 150 4.55 15.93 -1.64
C LYS A 150 4.70 14.61 -0.88
N HIS A 151 3.86 13.62 -1.15
CA HIS A 151 4.05 12.25 -0.66
C HIS A 151 5.14 11.48 -1.42
N GLY A 152 5.76 12.08 -2.44
CA GLY A 152 6.84 11.46 -3.21
C GLY A 152 6.37 10.66 -4.43
N PHE A 153 5.09 10.72 -4.81
CA PHE A 153 4.61 10.04 -6.00
C PHE A 153 4.96 10.82 -7.28
N SER A 154 5.49 10.11 -8.27
CA SER A 154 5.60 10.57 -9.66
C SER A 154 4.24 10.71 -10.34
N ASP A 155 4.17 11.48 -11.43
CA ASP A 155 2.92 11.63 -12.20
C ASP A 155 2.35 10.28 -12.65
N LEU A 156 3.20 9.35 -13.10
CA LEU A 156 2.79 7.98 -13.48
C LEU A 156 2.19 7.20 -12.29
N GLN A 157 2.79 7.31 -11.11
CA GLN A 157 2.25 6.64 -9.91
C GLN A 157 0.90 7.24 -9.51
N ILE A 158 0.76 8.56 -9.59
CA ILE A 158 -0.50 9.26 -9.34
C ILE A 158 -1.58 8.78 -10.31
N ASP A 159 -1.26 8.69 -11.60
CA ASP A 159 -2.19 8.21 -12.63
C ASP A 159 -2.65 6.78 -12.34
N ASN A 160 -1.73 5.88 -11.96
CA ASN A 160 -2.05 4.50 -11.59
C ASN A 160 -2.92 4.41 -10.32
N ILE A 161 -2.63 5.24 -9.31
CA ILE A 161 -3.43 5.29 -8.07
C ILE A 161 -4.86 5.77 -8.38
N ILE A 162 -4.99 6.81 -9.21
CA ILE A 162 -6.30 7.32 -9.65
C ILE A 162 -7.04 6.23 -10.44
N LEU A 163 -6.35 5.55 -11.36
CA LEU A 163 -6.92 4.46 -12.15
C LEU A 163 -7.49 3.35 -11.24
N ALA A 164 -6.75 2.96 -10.21
CA ALA A 164 -7.17 1.94 -9.25
C ALA A 164 -8.37 2.34 -8.37
N HIS A 165 -8.68 3.64 -8.26
CA HIS A 165 -9.82 4.13 -7.49
C HIS A 165 -11.12 4.20 -8.28
N TYR A 166 -11.09 4.04 -9.61
CA TYR A 166 -12.32 3.98 -10.38
C TYR A 166 -13.11 2.71 -10.05
N ARG A 167 -14.42 2.88 -9.84
CA ARG A 167 -15.34 1.75 -9.68
C ARG A 167 -15.57 1.11 -11.03
N THR A 168 -15.34 -0.20 -11.10
CA THR A 168 -15.70 -1.02 -12.26
C THR A 168 -17.18 -1.40 -12.20
N VAL A 169 -17.73 -1.77 -13.35
CA VAL A 169 -19.10 -2.30 -13.46
C VAL A 169 -19.03 -3.80 -13.21
N ASP A 170 -19.89 -4.33 -12.34
CA ASP A 170 -19.92 -5.77 -12.05
C ASP A 170 -20.38 -6.61 -13.24
N GLU A 171 -20.04 -7.89 -13.23
CA GLU A 171 -20.34 -8.83 -14.31
C GLU A 171 -21.85 -8.94 -14.61
N GLY A 172 -22.71 -8.93 -13.60
CA GLY A 172 -24.16 -9.05 -13.78
C GLY A 172 -24.76 -7.84 -14.49
N THR A 173 -24.27 -6.65 -14.14
CA THR A 173 -24.62 -5.42 -14.86
C THR A 173 -24.07 -5.44 -16.29
N LEU A 174 -22.84 -5.94 -16.52
CA LEU A 174 -22.27 -6.08 -17.87
C LEU A 174 -23.08 -7.05 -18.74
N ARG A 175 -23.48 -8.22 -18.20
CA ARG A 175 -24.41 -9.16 -18.85
C ARG A 175 -25.67 -8.45 -19.30
N THR A 176 -26.28 -7.67 -18.40
CA THR A 176 -27.51 -6.94 -18.69
C THR A 176 -27.32 -5.90 -19.79
N GLN A 177 -26.22 -5.13 -19.75
CA GLN A 177 -25.89 -4.14 -20.78
C GLN A 177 -25.66 -4.81 -22.14
N PHE A 178 -24.97 -5.94 -22.17
CA PHE A 178 -24.69 -6.69 -23.39
C PHE A 178 -25.98 -7.27 -23.99
N LEU A 179 -26.77 -8.02 -23.21
CA LEU A 179 -28.03 -8.61 -23.69
C LEU A 179 -29.04 -7.54 -24.17
N ARG A 180 -28.98 -6.32 -23.60
CA ARG A 180 -29.81 -5.19 -24.01
C ARG A 180 -29.27 -4.41 -25.20
N GLY A 181 -28.09 -4.74 -25.71
CA GLY A 181 -27.44 -4.04 -26.82
C GLY A 181 -26.94 -2.63 -26.46
N ILE A 182 -26.73 -2.34 -25.17
CA ILE A 182 -26.19 -1.06 -24.68
C ILE A 182 -24.68 -0.98 -24.97
N ILE A 183 -24.00 -2.12 -24.89
CA ILE A 183 -22.57 -2.25 -25.19
C ILE A 183 -22.34 -3.27 -26.31
N THR A 184 -21.30 -3.06 -27.11
CA THR A 184 -20.84 -4.01 -28.12
C THR A 184 -20.03 -5.13 -27.50
N GLU A 185 -19.81 -6.21 -28.24
CA GLU A 185 -18.93 -7.31 -27.81
C GLU A 185 -17.50 -6.80 -27.50
N SER A 186 -16.89 -6.03 -28.39
CA SER A 186 -15.56 -5.46 -28.13
C SER A 186 -15.51 -4.65 -26.82
N ARG A 187 -16.55 -3.85 -26.55
CA ARG A 187 -16.64 -3.09 -25.30
C ARG A 187 -16.85 -3.99 -24.09
N LEU A 188 -17.61 -5.08 -24.23
CA LEU A 188 -17.77 -6.06 -23.17
C LEU A 188 -16.43 -6.67 -22.76
N TYR A 189 -15.62 -7.13 -23.71
CA TYR A 189 -14.31 -7.72 -23.42
C TYR A 189 -13.38 -6.72 -22.72
N GLU A 190 -13.40 -5.45 -23.12
CA GLU A 190 -12.67 -4.40 -22.41
C GLU A 190 -13.11 -4.27 -20.95
N ARG A 191 -14.42 -4.24 -20.68
CA ARG A 191 -14.95 -4.15 -19.32
C ARG A 191 -14.67 -5.40 -18.47
N MET A 192 -14.72 -6.58 -19.08
CA MET A 192 -14.38 -7.83 -18.39
C MET A 192 -12.89 -7.87 -18.01
N ARG A 193 -12.00 -7.29 -18.82
CA ARG A 193 -10.58 -7.11 -18.43
C ARG A 193 -10.41 -6.15 -17.26
N GLU A 194 -11.22 -5.09 -17.15
CA GLU A 194 -11.23 -4.21 -15.98
C GLU A 194 -11.60 -4.96 -14.68
N LEU A 195 -12.38 -6.04 -14.79
CA LEU A 195 -12.71 -6.96 -13.68
C LEU A 195 -11.63 -8.03 -13.43
N GLY A 196 -10.59 -8.10 -14.27
CA GLY A 196 -9.51 -9.09 -14.17
C GLY A 196 -9.78 -10.41 -14.90
N TYR A 197 -10.80 -10.49 -15.75
CA TYR A 197 -11.02 -11.65 -16.60
C TYR A 197 -10.14 -11.62 -17.86
N THR A 198 -9.74 -12.81 -18.34
CA THR A 198 -9.09 -12.97 -19.64
C THR A 198 -10.14 -13.02 -20.75
N ASP A 199 -9.72 -12.79 -21.99
CA ASP A 199 -10.61 -12.89 -23.15
C ASP A 199 -11.18 -14.32 -23.30
N GLU A 200 -10.38 -15.34 -23.04
CA GLU A 200 -10.82 -16.75 -23.03
C GLU A 200 -11.94 -16.99 -22.01
N ARG A 201 -11.72 -16.60 -20.74
CA ARG A 201 -12.75 -16.72 -19.69
C ARG A 201 -13.98 -15.89 -19.98
N THR A 202 -13.80 -14.72 -20.60
CA THR A 202 -14.92 -13.88 -21.03
C THR A 202 -15.78 -14.62 -22.06
N GLY A 203 -15.15 -15.25 -23.05
CA GLY A 203 -15.83 -16.07 -24.04
C GLY A 203 -16.59 -17.26 -23.45
N GLU A 204 -16.05 -17.90 -22.41
CA GLU A 204 -16.73 -18.98 -21.67
C GLU A 204 -17.94 -18.45 -20.89
N ILE A 205 -17.79 -17.34 -20.16
CA ILE A 205 -18.85 -16.72 -19.35
C ILE A 205 -20.00 -16.23 -20.24
N VAL A 206 -19.72 -15.61 -21.38
CA VAL A 206 -20.76 -15.11 -22.30
C VAL A 206 -21.68 -16.24 -22.78
N GLN A 207 -21.17 -17.45 -22.94
CA GLN A 207 -21.99 -18.61 -23.31
C GLN A 207 -23.03 -18.98 -22.24
N THR A 208 -22.75 -18.70 -20.96
CA THR A 208 -23.68 -18.99 -19.86
C THR A 208 -24.82 -17.98 -19.75
N TRP A 209 -24.77 -16.87 -20.49
CA TRP A 209 -25.78 -15.82 -20.41
C TRP A 209 -27.03 -16.12 -21.23
N VAL A 210 -26.90 -17.01 -22.22
CA VAL A 210 -28.04 -17.61 -22.92
C VAL A 210 -28.79 -18.47 -21.92
N MET A 211 -30.06 -18.13 -21.70
CA MET A 211 -30.92 -18.82 -20.77
C MET A 211 -31.39 -20.12 -21.41
N LEU A 212 -31.17 -21.23 -20.71
CA LEU A 212 -31.81 -22.51 -20.99
C LEU A 212 -33.04 -22.66 -20.11
N PRO A 213 -34.16 -23.20 -20.62
CA PRO A 213 -35.30 -23.60 -19.79
C PRO A 213 -34.84 -24.56 -18.68
N GLY A 214 -35.49 -24.45 -17.52
CA GLY A 214 -35.23 -25.38 -16.42
C GLY A 214 -35.70 -26.81 -16.78
N PRO A 215 -35.23 -27.86 -16.06
CA PRO A 215 -35.62 -29.24 -16.35
C PRO A 215 -37.14 -29.46 -16.37
N GLY A 216 -37.89 -28.82 -15.46
CA GLY A 216 -39.35 -28.91 -15.43
C GLY A 216 -40.02 -28.37 -16.70
N ASP A 217 -39.56 -27.20 -17.17
CA ASP A 217 -40.05 -26.60 -18.41
C ASP A 217 -39.71 -27.48 -19.62
N LEU A 218 -38.51 -28.07 -19.65
CA LEU A 218 -38.11 -29.00 -20.70
C LEU A 218 -39.02 -30.24 -20.74
N PHE A 219 -39.33 -30.86 -19.59
CA PHE A 219 -40.25 -31.99 -19.54
C PHE A 219 -41.69 -31.60 -19.92
N MET A 220 -42.14 -30.41 -19.53
CA MET A 220 -43.43 -29.86 -19.95
C MET A 220 -43.47 -29.67 -21.47
N MET A 221 -42.43 -29.08 -22.06
CA MET A 221 -42.31 -28.90 -23.51
C MET A 221 -42.34 -30.24 -24.26
N VAL A 222 -41.69 -31.28 -23.73
CA VAL A 222 -41.78 -32.63 -24.29
C VAL A 222 -43.22 -33.16 -24.19
N ALA A 223 -43.85 -33.07 -23.02
CA ALA A 223 -45.23 -33.54 -22.83
C ALA A 223 -46.28 -32.76 -23.65
N LYS A 224 -45.93 -31.56 -24.12
CA LYS A 224 -46.76 -30.70 -24.96
C LYS A 224 -46.36 -30.72 -26.43
N GLU A 225 -45.56 -31.71 -26.83
CA GLU A 225 -45.16 -31.95 -28.23
C GLU A 225 -44.34 -30.81 -28.87
N ALA A 226 -43.73 -29.93 -28.06
CA ALA A 226 -42.94 -28.80 -28.55
C ALA A 226 -41.60 -29.19 -29.20
N PHE A 227 -41.29 -30.49 -29.23
CA PHE A 227 -40.12 -31.06 -29.90
C PHE A 227 -40.46 -31.89 -31.13
N GLU A 228 -41.75 -32.07 -31.47
CA GLU A 228 -42.24 -32.92 -32.56
C GLU A 228 -42.90 -32.06 -33.66
N PRO A 229 -42.15 -31.67 -34.73
CA PRO A 229 -42.61 -30.71 -35.73
C PRO A 229 -43.84 -31.11 -36.51
N ASP A 230 -43.95 -32.38 -36.85
CA ASP A 230 -45.13 -32.95 -37.47
C ASP A 230 -46.38 -32.81 -36.60
N ILE A 231 -46.26 -33.06 -35.29
CA ILE A 231 -47.38 -32.97 -34.34
C ILE A 231 -47.78 -31.52 -34.12
N TYR A 232 -46.85 -30.64 -33.72
CA TYR A 232 -47.22 -29.26 -33.37
C TYR A 232 -47.71 -28.46 -34.59
N THR A 233 -47.24 -28.76 -35.80
CA THR A 233 -47.75 -28.13 -37.03
C THR A 233 -49.13 -28.68 -37.41
N THR A 234 -49.38 -29.99 -37.25
CA THR A 234 -50.70 -30.59 -37.48
C THR A 234 -51.75 -30.00 -36.53
N LEU A 235 -51.36 -29.78 -35.27
CA LEU A 235 -52.20 -29.18 -34.24
C LEU A 235 -52.24 -27.65 -34.29
N GLY A 236 -51.42 -27.02 -35.15
CA GLY A 236 -51.33 -25.56 -35.28
C GLY A 236 -50.80 -24.83 -34.04
N LEU A 237 -50.04 -25.50 -33.18
CA LEU A 237 -49.53 -24.93 -31.91
C LEU A 237 -48.42 -23.89 -32.13
N ASP A 238 -47.78 -23.91 -33.30
CA ASP A 238 -46.77 -22.96 -33.73
C ASP A 238 -47.38 -21.68 -34.34
N GLN A 239 -48.69 -21.64 -34.55
CA GLN A 239 -49.37 -20.51 -35.15
C GLN A 239 -49.51 -19.33 -34.18
N GLU A 240 -49.67 -18.14 -34.76
CA GLU A 240 -49.90 -16.88 -34.03
C GLU A 240 -48.79 -16.51 -33.02
N PHE A 241 -47.58 -17.05 -33.18
CA PHE A 241 -46.45 -16.67 -32.33
C PHE A 241 -46.21 -15.15 -32.39
N PRO A 242 -46.30 -14.42 -31.26
CA PRO A 242 -46.16 -12.97 -31.28
C PRO A 242 -44.68 -12.61 -31.43
N SER A 243 -44.19 -12.48 -32.65
CA SER A 243 -42.76 -12.25 -32.93
C SER A 243 -42.20 -10.96 -32.31
N ASP A 244 -43.04 -9.96 -32.04
CA ASP A 244 -42.66 -8.71 -31.38
C ASP A 244 -42.04 -8.92 -29.98
N GLN A 245 -42.47 -9.96 -29.23
CA GLN A 245 -41.90 -10.22 -27.89
C GLN A 245 -40.47 -10.77 -27.93
N VAL A 246 -40.01 -11.31 -29.06
CA VAL A 246 -38.67 -11.88 -29.22
C VAL A 246 -37.58 -10.86 -28.87
N LYS A 247 -37.82 -9.57 -29.13
CA LYS A 247 -36.91 -8.49 -28.73
C LYS A 247 -36.63 -8.51 -27.24
N TRP A 248 -37.66 -8.52 -26.39
CA TRP A 248 -37.50 -8.47 -24.93
C TRP A 248 -37.03 -9.81 -24.36
N LEU A 249 -37.46 -10.93 -24.95
CA LEU A 249 -37.00 -12.26 -24.56
C LEU A 249 -35.49 -12.43 -24.80
N LYS A 250 -34.98 -11.98 -25.95
CA LYS A 250 -33.53 -11.96 -26.23
C LYS A 250 -32.77 -11.11 -25.21
N GLN A 251 -33.34 -9.99 -24.75
CA GLN A 251 -32.75 -9.14 -23.71
C GLN A 251 -32.71 -9.81 -22.32
N GLN A 252 -33.47 -10.89 -22.12
CA GLN A 252 -33.41 -11.75 -20.93
C GLN A 252 -32.51 -12.98 -21.13
N GLY A 253 -31.93 -13.15 -22.31
CA GLY A 253 -31.13 -14.31 -22.68
C GLY A 253 -31.92 -15.48 -23.27
N ILE A 254 -33.24 -15.35 -23.45
CA ILE A 254 -34.07 -16.39 -24.07
C ILE A 254 -33.92 -16.31 -25.59
N SER A 255 -33.44 -17.39 -26.20
CA SER A 255 -33.33 -17.47 -27.65
C SER A 255 -34.70 -17.52 -28.31
N GLN A 256 -34.78 -17.15 -29.59
CA GLN A 256 -36.03 -17.26 -30.34
C GLN A 256 -36.54 -18.71 -30.39
N ALA A 257 -35.65 -19.68 -30.58
CA ALA A 257 -36.02 -21.09 -30.57
C ALA A 257 -36.63 -21.54 -29.24
N TRP A 258 -36.13 -21.05 -28.11
CA TRP A 258 -36.74 -21.32 -26.80
C TRP A 258 -38.07 -20.61 -26.62
N ALA A 259 -38.18 -19.36 -27.09
CA ALA A 259 -39.44 -18.61 -27.05
C ALA A 259 -40.55 -19.31 -27.85
N GLU A 260 -40.23 -19.84 -29.04
CA GLU A 260 -41.16 -20.61 -29.87
C GLU A 260 -41.57 -21.92 -29.19
N LYS A 261 -40.67 -22.62 -28.49
CA LYS A 261 -41.01 -23.83 -27.72
C LYS A 261 -41.89 -23.53 -26.50
N TYR A 262 -41.62 -22.44 -25.79
CA TYR A 262 -42.52 -21.98 -24.73
C TYR A 262 -43.90 -21.64 -25.31
N TRP A 263 -43.96 -21.06 -26.50
CA TRP A 263 -45.22 -20.82 -27.18
C TRP A 263 -45.91 -22.14 -27.54
N ILE A 264 -45.26 -23.09 -28.21
CA ILE A 264 -45.93 -24.35 -28.53
C ILE A 264 -46.47 -25.06 -27.26
N ALA A 265 -45.70 -25.02 -26.17
CA ALA A 265 -46.08 -25.64 -24.90
C ALA A 265 -47.12 -24.85 -24.07
N HIS A 266 -47.45 -23.60 -24.44
CA HIS A 266 -48.42 -22.80 -23.68
C HIS A 266 -49.88 -23.21 -23.95
N TRP A 267 -50.13 -23.90 -25.06
CA TRP A 267 -51.46 -24.36 -25.42
C TRP A 267 -51.89 -25.56 -24.56
N ASP A 268 -53.17 -25.59 -24.20
CA ASP A 268 -53.79 -26.78 -23.63
C ASP A 268 -54.41 -27.64 -24.72
N GLN A 269 -53.83 -28.83 -24.89
CA GLN A 269 -54.34 -29.84 -25.81
C GLN A 269 -55.69 -30.37 -25.29
N PRO A 270 -56.61 -30.75 -26.20
CA PRO A 270 -57.85 -31.41 -25.82
C PRO A 270 -57.59 -32.65 -24.97
N SER A 271 -58.38 -32.83 -23.91
CA SER A 271 -58.41 -34.09 -23.17
C SER A 271 -58.87 -35.25 -24.07
N ILE A 272 -58.56 -36.48 -23.67
CA ILE A 272 -58.95 -37.70 -24.42
C ILE A 272 -60.46 -37.72 -24.75
N LEU A 273 -61.31 -37.33 -23.79
CA LEU A 273 -62.76 -37.26 -24.02
C LEU A 273 -63.13 -36.21 -25.08
N GLN A 274 -62.47 -35.04 -25.06
CA GLN A 274 -62.66 -34.03 -26.10
C GLN A 274 -62.17 -34.51 -27.46
N GLY A 275 -61.08 -35.28 -27.53
CA GLY A 275 -60.63 -35.95 -28.75
C GLY A 275 -61.68 -36.90 -29.32
N PHE A 276 -62.28 -37.77 -28.50
CA PHE A 276 -63.38 -38.64 -28.94
C PHE A 276 -64.62 -37.86 -29.38
N GLU A 277 -64.97 -36.77 -28.69
CA GLU A 277 -66.07 -35.91 -29.11
C GLU A 277 -65.79 -35.24 -30.46
N MET A 278 -64.56 -34.77 -30.68
CA MET A 278 -64.13 -34.19 -31.97
C MET A 278 -64.22 -35.22 -33.09
N LEU A 279 -63.80 -36.47 -32.85
CA LEU A 279 -63.94 -37.58 -33.80
C LEU A 279 -65.42 -37.84 -34.14
N HIS A 280 -66.29 -37.99 -33.13
CA HIS A 280 -67.72 -38.25 -33.36
C HIS A 280 -68.46 -37.10 -34.04
N ARG A 281 -67.98 -35.86 -33.88
CA ARG A 281 -68.50 -34.68 -34.59
C ARG A 281 -67.92 -34.52 -36.00
N GLY A 282 -66.97 -35.37 -36.40
CA GLY A 282 -66.30 -35.29 -37.70
C GLY A 282 -65.37 -34.09 -37.85
N VAL A 283 -64.86 -33.55 -36.73
CA VAL A 283 -63.85 -32.47 -36.73
C VAL A 283 -62.46 -33.04 -37.03
N ILE A 284 -62.20 -34.27 -36.58
CA ILE A 284 -60.98 -35.06 -36.86
C ILE A 284 -61.37 -36.45 -37.36
N ASP A 285 -60.41 -37.19 -37.92
CA ASP A 285 -60.56 -38.60 -38.31
C ASP A 285 -59.77 -39.56 -37.39
N ASN A 286 -59.93 -40.87 -37.59
CA ASN A 286 -59.23 -41.88 -36.78
C ASN A 286 -57.70 -41.76 -36.90
N SER A 287 -57.18 -41.40 -38.07
CA SER A 287 -55.73 -41.22 -38.27
C SER A 287 -55.15 -40.03 -37.51
N THR A 288 -55.98 -39.06 -37.12
CA THR A 288 -55.56 -37.91 -36.31
C THR A 288 -55.63 -38.22 -34.81
N LEU A 289 -56.39 -39.25 -34.41
CA LEU A 289 -56.56 -39.64 -33.01
C LEU A 289 -55.47 -40.63 -32.53
N ASP A 290 -54.96 -41.45 -33.46
CA ASP A 290 -53.90 -42.46 -33.24
C ASP A 290 -52.49 -41.84 -33.20
#